data_AF-A0A848GTK6-F1
#
_entry.id   AF-A0A848GTK6-F1
#
_cell.length_a   1.000
_cell.length_b   1.000
_cell.length_c   1.000
_cell.angle_alpha   90.00
_cell.angle_beta   90.00
_cell.angle_gamma   90.00
#
_symmetry.space_group_name_H-M   'P 1'
#
loop_
_entity.id
_entity.type
_entity.pdbx_description
1 polymer ?
#
loop_
_entity_poly.entity_id
_entity_poly.type
_entity_poly.pdbx_seq_one_letter_code
_entity_poly.pdbx_strand_id
1 'polypeptide(L)'
;MKSAAAYYEMSLLAAAHFNVQPFLADYVMVHTLFPLCQETAAGYMEQGALRRLLLNTLGHFQVIQEKHQLLLTFENGYTLAHFNSDITWTDFFAGGCVPFEGPVLNKIRAQYKDWGMTEN
;
A
#
# COMPACT_ATOMS: atom_id res chain seq x y z
N MET A 1 -5.45 -14.99 -11.29
CA MET A 1 -4.81 -13.76 -10.77
C MET A 1 -3.40 -13.61 -11.31
N LYS A 2 -2.85 -12.40 -11.35
CA LYS A 2 -1.45 -12.16 -11.77
C LYS A 2 -0.47 -12.51 -10.64
N SER A 3 0.83 -12.61 -10.96
CA SER A 3 1.89 -12.81 -9.96
C SER A 3 2.18 -11.52 -9.18
N ALA A 4 2.84 -11.64 -8.03
CA ALA A 4 3.30 -10.50 -7.23
C ALA A 4 4.17 -9.52 -8.05
N ALA A 5 5.05 -10.05 -8.91
CA ALA A 5 5.90 -9.25 -9.80
C ALA A 5 5.08 -8.40 -10.79
N ALA A 6 4.03 -8.98 -11.38
CA ALA A 6 3.18 -8.25 -12.31
C ALA A 6 2.37 -7.14 -11.61
N TYR A 7 1.93 -7.36 -10.36
CA TYR A 7 1.29 -6.31 -9.58
C TYR A 7 2.26 -5.21 -9.18
N TYR A 8 3.54 -5.53 -8.95
CA TYR A 8 4.57 -4.52 -8.69
C TYR A 8 4.81 -3.63 -9.91
N GLU A 9 4.84 -4.20 -11.11
CA GLU A 9 4.89 -3.40 -12.34
C GLU A 9 3.66 -2.49 -12.48
N MET A 10 2.46 -3.02 -12.18
CA MET A 10 1.23 -2.22 -12.19
C MET A 10 1.30 -1.06 -11.18
N SER A 11 1.84 -1.26 -9.97
CA SER A 11 1.94 -0.19 -8.98
C SER A 11 2.91 0.91 -9.42
N LEU A 12 4.04 0.54 -10.03
CA LEU A 12 4.99 1.50 -10.59
C LEU A 12 4.39 2.29 -11.75
N LEU A 13 3.63 1.64 -12.63
CA LEU A 13 2.92 2.30 -13.72
C LEU A 13 1.87 3.27 -13.19
N ALA A 14 1.10 2.89 -12.16
CA ALA A 14 0.15 3.80 -11.52
C ALA A 14 0.86 4.99 -10.85
N ALA A 15 1.97 4.75 -10.15
CA ALA A 15 2.76 5.82 -9.54
C ALA A 15 3.23 6.85 -10.58
N ALA A 16 3.76 6.38 -11.71
CA ALA A 16 4.18 7.23 -12.82
C ALA A 16 2.99 7.96 -13.47
N HIS A 17 1.89 7.25 -13.73
CA HIS A 17 0.70 7.80 -14.37
C HIS A 17 0.06 8.94 -13.57
N PHE A 18 -0.04 8.78 -12.25
CA PHE A 18 -0.64 9.78 -11.36
C PHE A 18 0.38 10.76 -10.76
N ASN A 19 1.66 10.65 -11.13
CA ASN A 19 2.76 11.45 -10.59
C ASN A 19 2.81 11.45 -9.05
N VAL A 20 2.71 10.26 -8.46
CA VAL A 20 2.76 10.05 -7.00
C VAL A 20 3.98 9.23 -6.61
N GLN A 21 4.32 9.26 -5.32
CA GLN A 21 5.38 8.42 -4.80
C GLN A 21 5.05 6.93 -4.96
N PRO A 22 5.99 6.06 -5.35
CA PRO A 22 5.74 4.63 -5.57
C PRO A 22 5.11 3.91 -4.38
N PHE A 23 5.49 4.29 -3.15
CA PHE A 23 4.92 3.68 -1.95
C PHE A 23 3.41 3.96 -1.77
N LEU A 24 2.88 5.04 -2.34
CA LEU A 24 1.45 5.36 -2.28
C LEU A 24 0.64 4.42 -3.18
N ALA A 25 1.13 4.20 -4.40
CA ALA A 25 0.52 3.24 -5.32
C ALA A 25 0.62 1.80 -4.79
N ASP A 26 1.76 1.45 -4.17
CA ASP A 26 1.95 0.17 -3.47
C ASP A 26 0.96 -0.03 -2.34
N TYR A 27 0.76 1.01 -1.53
CA TYR A 27 -0.18 0.94 -0.41
C TYR A 27 -1.61 0.66 -0.89
N VAL A 28 -2.08 1.33 -1.95
CA VAL A 28 -3.39 1.03 -2.56
C VAL A 28 -3.43 -0.38 -3.14
N MET A 29 -2.34 -0.82 -3.79
CA MET A 29 -2.23 -2.17 -4.36
C MET A 29 -2.39 -3.23 -3.26
N VAL A 30 -1.66 -3.10 -2.16
CA VAL A 30 -1.72 -4.02 -1.01
C VAL A 30 -3.11 -4.04 -0.42
N HIS A 31 -3.71 -2.89 -0.14
CA HIS A 31 -5.07 -2.81 0.39
C HIS A 31 -6.11 -3.44 -0.52
N THR A 32 -5.90 -3.40 -1.84
CA THR A 32 -6.84 -3.97 -2.80
C THR A 32 -6.59 -5.46 -3.01
N LEU A 33 -5.33 -5.90 -3.05
CA LEU A 33 -4.98 -7.32 -3.17
C LEU A 33 -5.33 -8.11 -1.92
N PHE A 34 -5.22 -7.51 -0.74
CA PHE A 34 -5.40 -8.23 0.52
C PHE A 34 -6.75 -8.96 0.66
N PRO A 35 -7.92 -8.31 0.42
CA PRO A 35 -9.21 -9.01 0.42
C PRO A 35 -9.40 -9.98 -0.75
N LEU A 36 -8.64 -9.81 -1.85
CA LEU A 36 -8.77 -10.64 -3.06
C LEU A 36 -7.94 -11.93 -2.97
N CYS A 37 -6.69 -11.80 -2.51
CA CYS A 37 -5.76 -12.89 -2.29
C CYS A 37 -4.61 -12.46 -1.39
N GLN A 38 -4.77 -12.79 -0.11
CA GLN A 38 -3.83 -12.49 0.96
C GLN A 38 -2.41 -13.00 0.71
N GLU A 39 -2.24 -14.23 0.21
CA GLU A 39 -0.91 -14.80 -0.05
C GLU A 39 -0.15 -14.00 -1.12
N THR A 40 -0.84 -13.55 -2.16
CA THR A 40 -0.24 -12.71 -3.20
C THR A 40 0.05 -11.31 -2.69
N ALA A 41 -0.82 -10.75 -1.85
CA ALA A 41 -0.57 -9.47 -1.17
C ALA A 41 0.66 -9.53 -0.26
N ALA A 42 0.85 -10.64 0.47
CA ALA A 42 2.03 -10.89 1.29
C ALA A 42 3.31 -10.99 0.45
N GLY A 43 3.29 -11.82 -0.61
CA GLY A 43 4.43 -11.95 -1.52
C GLY A 43 4.76 -10.66 -2.27
N TYR A 44 3.76 -9.83 -2.55
CA TYR A 44 3.94 -8.49 -3.10
C TYR A 44 4.65 -7.55 -2.12
N MET A 45 4.23 -7.56 -0.84
CA MET A 45 4.82 -6.70 0.20
C MET A 45 6.33 -6.91 0.32
N GLU A 46 6.83 -8.12 0.06
CA GLU A 46 8.26 -8.42 0.09
C GLU A 46 9.07 -7.68 -0.99
N GLN A 47 8.44 -7.32 -2.10
CA GLN A 47 9.09 -6.74 -3.28
C GLN A 47 8.78 -5.23 -3.45
N GLY A 48 7.72 -4.73 -2.81
CA GLY A 48 7.26 -3.35 -2.92
C GLY A 48 8.23 -2.28 -2.39
N ALA A 49 8.11 -1.08 -2.93
CA ALA A 49 8.65 0.16 -2.35
C ALA A 49 8.15 0.42 -0.92
N LEU A 50 6.92 -0.01 -0.57
CA LEU A 50 6.38 0.14 0.78
C LEU A 50 7.22 -0.60 1.84
N ARG A 51 7.72 -1.81 1.56
CA ARG A 51 8.61 -2.51 2.51
C ARG A 51 9.94 -1.81 2.70
N ARG A 52 10.54 -1.29 1.62
CA ARG A 52 11.79 -0.50 1.72
C ARG A 52 11.58 0.72 2.61
N LEU A 53 10.44 1.40 2.44
CA LEU A 53 10.05 2.51 3.30
C LEU A 53 9.94 2.06 4.77
N LEU A 54 9.19 0.98 5.05
CA LEU A 54 9.05 0.41 6.39
C LEU A 54 10.41 0.11 7.03
N LEU A 55 11.28 -0.65 6.36
CA LEU A 55 12.61 -1.00 6.86
C LEU A 55 13.46 0.23 7.21
N ASN A 56 13.45 1.25 6.35
CA ASN A 56 14.20 2.49 6.59
C ASN A 56 13.70 3.26 7.82
N THR A 57 12.47 3.01 8.24
CA THR A 57 11.80 3.68 9.37
C THR A 57 11.59 2.79 10.58
N LEU A 58 12.32 1.66 10.67
CA LEU A 58 12.19 0.69 11.76
C LEU A 58 10.77 0.11 11.88
N GLY A 59 10.10 0.00 10.74
CA GLY A 59 8.78 -0.58 10.57
C GLY A 59 8.84 -2.05 10.17
N HIS A 60 7.83 -2.79 10.60
CA HIS A 60 7.62 -4.21 10.36
C HIS A 60 6.24 -4.46 9.78
N PHE A 61 6.07 -5.60 9.13
CA PHE A 61 4.76 -6.10 8.74
C PHE A 61 4.60 -7.56 9.13
N GLN A 62 3.37 -7.93 9.46
CA GLN A 62 2.97 -9.29 9.77
C GLN A 62 1.64 -9.59 9.10
N VAL A 63 1.51 -10.78 8.55
CA VAL A 63 0.23 -11.30 8.07
C VAL A 63 -0.42 -12.10 9.19
N ILE A 64 -1.59 -11.68 9.65
CA ILE A 64 -2.41 -12.41 10.63
C ILE A 64 -3.38 -13.28 9.83
N GLN A 65 -3.07 -14.57 9.70
CA GLN A 65 -3.83 -15.51 8.87
C GLN A 65 -5.25 -15.70 9.38
N GLU A 66 -5.44 -15.83 10.70
CA GLU A 66 -6.75 -16.11 11.31
C GLU A 66 -7.75 -14.97 11.14
N LYS A 67 -7.24 -13.73 11.05
CA LYS A 67 -8.07 -12.53 10.90
C LYS A 67 -8.16 -12.06 9.46
N HIS A 68 -7.39 -12.66 8.54
CA HIS A 68 -7.13 -12.12 7.21
C HIS A 68 -6.81 -10.63 7.32
N GLN A 69 -5.70 -10.31 8.00
CA GLN A 69 -5.26 -8.93 8.18
C GLN A 69 -3.76 -8.79 7.93
N LEU A 70 -3.36 -7.67 7.32
CA LEU A 70 -1.97 -7.22 7.32
C LEU A 70 -1.80 -6.23 8.46
N LEU A 71 -0.96 -6.58 9.43
CA LEU A 71 -0.57 -5.70 10.52
C LEU A 71 0.75 -5.02 10.16
N LEU A 72 0.82 -3.70 10.28
CA LEU A 72 2.05 -2.92 10.16
C LEU A 72 2.38 -2.34 11.53
N THR A 73 3.60 -2.53 12.02
CA THR A 73 4.07 -2.06 13.33
C THR A 73 5.40 -1.31 13.21
N PHE A 74 5.75 -0.54 14.23
CA PHE A 74 7.06 0.13 14.33
C PHE A 74 7.64 -0.11 15.70
N GLU A 75 8.95 -0.36 15.77
CA GLU A 75 9.63 -0.72 17.02
C GLU A 75 9.64 0.41 18.05
N ASN A 76 9.48 1.64 17.59
CA ASN A 76 9.64 2.87 18.36
C ASN A 76 8.31 3.58 18.65
N GLY A 77 7.17 2.98 18.27
CA GLY A 77 5.85 3.60 18.38
C GLY A 77 5.62 4.78 17.43
N TYR A 78 6.61 5.12 16.60
CA TYR A 78 6.46 6.16 15.58
C TYR A 78 5.65 5.64 14.40
N THR A 79 4.90 6.54 13.78
CA THR A 79 4.42 6.32 12.42
C THR A 79 5.52 6.77 11.46
N LEU A 80 5.47 6.31 10.21
CA LEU A 80 6.31 6.82 9.12
C LEU A 80 6.24 8.36 8.93
N ALA A 81 5.30 9.02 9.62
CA ALA A 81 5.03 10.45 9.68
C ALA A 81 5.84 11.24 10.72
N HIS A 82 6.97 10.70 11.19
CA HIS A 82 7.68 11.14 12.40
C HIS A 82 8.04 12.66 12.50
N PHE A 83 7.73 13.51 11.53
CA PHE A 83 7.75 14.97 11.71
C PHE A 83 6.51 15.57 12.39
N ASN A 84 5.40 14.83 12.59
CA ASN A 84 4.25 15.27 13.38
C ASN A 84 3.60 14.07 14.09
N SER A 85 3.65 14.05 15.42
CA SER A 85 3.20 12.96 16.30
C SER A 85 1.70 12.64 16.26
N ASP A 86 0.89 13.45 15.59
CA ASP A 86 -0.57 13.42 15.70
C ASP A 86 -1.26 12.86 14.44
N ILE A 87 -0.48 12.35 13.49
CA ILE A 87 -0.96 11.92 12.17
C ILE A 87 -1.00 10.38 12.11
N THR A 88 -2.20 9.80 11.98
CA THR A 88 -2.36 8.36 11.74
C THR A 88 -1.78 7.96 10.38
N TRP A 89 -1.50 6.68 10.12
CA TRP A 89 -1.05 6.25 8.79
C TRP A 89 -1.95 6.69 7.63
N THR A 90 -3.26 6.69 7.88
CA THR A 90 -4.30 7.20 6.98
C THR A 90 -4.10 8.70 6.72
N ASP A 91 -3.82 9.47 7.77
CA ASP A 91 -3.54 10.90 7.68
C ASP A 91 -2.14 11.19 7.13
N PHE A 92 -1.19 10.27 7.21
CA PHE A 92 0.17 10.41 6.66
C PHE A 92 0.17 10.23 5.15
N PHE A 93 -0.50 9.18 4.68
CA PHE A 93 -0.77 9.01 3.26
C PHE A 93 -1.72 10.08 2.73
N ALA A 94 -2.54 10.70 3.60
CA ALA A 94 -3.32 11.87 3.26
C ALA A 94 -2.62 13.23 3.36
N GLY A 95 -1.58 13.33 4.18
CA GLY A 95 -0.74 14.51 4.39
C GLY A 95 0.17 14.82 3.20
N GLY A 96 0.17 13.96 2.18
CA GLY A 96 0.65 14.25 0.83
C GLY A 96 -0.36 14.96 -0.08
N CYS A 97 -1.49 15.46 0.45
CA CYS A 97 -2.62 16.12 -0.21
C CYS A 97 -3.79 15.22 -0.69
N VAL A 98 -4.06 14.06 -0.08
CA VAL A 98 -5.20 13.22 -0.52
C VAL A 98 -5.76 12.36 0.62
N PRO A 99 -6.97 12.61 1.18
CA PRO A 99 -7.63 11.70 2.13
C PRO A 99 -7.46 10.22 1.74
N PHE A 100 -7.52 9.27 2.68
CA PHE A 100 -7.53 7.83 2.33
C PHE A 100 -8.82 7.39 1.58
N GLU A 101 -9.67 8.35 1.25
CA GLU A 101 -10.81 8.29 0.32
C GLU A 101 -10.75 9.42 -0.72
N GLY A 102 -9.59 10.02 -0.88
CA GLY A 102 -9.39 11.21 -1.66
C GLY A 102 -9.30 10.91 -3.15
N PRO A 103 -9.45 11.94 -3.99
CA PRO A 103 -9.67 11.74 -5.42
C PRO A 103 -8.57 10.93 -6.12
N VAL A 104 -7.31 11.05 -5.68
CA VAL A 104 -6.18 10.35 -6.33
C VAL A 104 -6.15 8.87 -5.99
N LEU A 105 -6.36 8.47 -4.73
CA LEU A 105 -6.35 7.04 -4.36
C LEU A 105 -7.55 6.31 -4.97
N ASN A 106 -8.69 6.97 -5.08
CA ASN A 106 -9.86 6.44 -5.80
C ASN A 106 -9.57 6.27 -7.31
N LYS A 107 -8.84 7.21 -7.92
CA LYS A 107 -8.40 7.09 -9.32
C LYS A 107 -7.41 5.94 -9.51
N ILE A 108 -6.46 5.75 -8.59
CA ILE A 108 -5.53 4.61 -8.63
C ILE A 108 -6.31 3.29 -8.53
N ARG A 109 -7.27 3.20 -7.59
CA ARG A 109 -8.12 2.01 -7.43
C ARG A 109 -8.97 1.73 -8.67
N ALA A 110 -9.56 2.76 -9.27
CA ALA A 110 -10.30 2.65 -10.52
C ALA A 110 -9.37 2.18 -11.66
N GLN A 111 -8.16 2.73 -11.76
CA GLN A 111 -7.19 2.33 -12.76
C GLN A 111 -6.76 0.85 -12.63
N TYR A 112 -6.60 0.36 -11.40
CA TYR A 112 -6.34 -1.06 -11.17
C TYR A 112 -7.51 -1.93 -11.62
N LYS A 113 -8.76 -1.50 -11.35
CA LYS A 113 -9.97 -2.18 -11.86
C LYS A 113 -9.98 -2.21 -13.39
N ASP A 114 -9.69 -1.09 -14.04
CA ASP A 114 -9.60 -0.99 -15.50
C ASP A 114 -8.49 -1.88 -16.09
N TRP A 115 -7.40 -2.08 -15.35
CA TRP A 115 -6.34 -3.03 -15.68
C TRP A 115 -6.65 -4.49 -15.31
N GLY A 116 -7.90 -4.77 -14.94
CA GLY A 116 -8.41 -6.12 -14.70
C GLY A 116 -8.26 -6.62 -13.27
N MET A 117 -8.06 -5.72 -12.30
CA MET A 117 -8.07 -6.07 -10.87
C MET A 117 -9.49 -5.94 -10.32
N THR A 118 -10.35 -6.90 -10.67
CA THR A 118 -11.75 -6.95 -10.23
C THR A 118 -11.91 -7.88 -9.04
N GLU A 119 -12.72 -7.47 -8.07
CA GLU A 119 -13.36 -8.38 -7.10
C GLU A 119 -14.18 -9.41 -7.90
N ASN A 120 -14.01 -10.69 -7.58
CA ASN A 120 -14.91 -11.73 -8.11
C ASN A 120 -16.32 -11.54 -7.58
#